data_AF-A0A4V1BY02-F1
#
_entry.id   AF-A0A4V1BY02-F1
#
_cell.length_a   1.000
_cell.length_b   1.000
_cell.length_c   1.000
_cell.angle_alpha   90.00
_cell.angle_beta   90.00
_cell.angle_gamma   90.00
#
_symmetry.space_group_name_H-M   'P 1'
#
loop_
_entity.id
_entity.type
_entity.pdbx_description
1 polymer ?
#
loop_
_entity_poly.entity_id
_entity_poly.type
_entity_poly.pdbx_seq_one_letter_code
_entity_poly.pdbx_strand_id
1 'polypeptide(L)'
;MPMTIGVPREVHPGERRVAATPDSVKELLKLGYQVAVETGAGQEASFSDDDYRAAGAAIVDAASLWASVDVVVKVRPPQVHPSLGVEEAALLKKHATLIGFVWPAQQMPMLERLAQRGATVLAMDCVPRISRAQKLDALSSMANMAGYRAVIEAAHAFGRPFAGQITAAGKIPPARVLVIGAGVAGLAAIGAARSLGAVVRAFDTRPVVRQQIESLGAEFLTVEIEEDGSGSGGYAKEMSPAFIEAEMRLFAEQAREVDIIVTTALIPGKPAPKLLEAGTVGLMRAGSVVVDLAAEQGGNCVLTVPGESVRRGGVTIIGYTDLPSRMAAQSSQLYATNIRHLLTELTPGKDGQLVVNMDDEMIRGATVQHQGAVTWPPPPLTVAIPQQQAPAASPPVEAEAPPPRNRTGVTLVALGLAAIALLALGAVAPPAFMAHFTVFVLAIFVGYQVVWNVTAALHTPLMSVTNAISGIIVVGALVQLGKPSLLTAVIAGCAVLVATINIAGGFLVTQRMLKMFQRD
;
A
#
# COMPACT_ATOMS: atom_id res chain seq x y z
N MET A 1 -10.62 -3.50 39.97
CA MET A 1 -9.19 -3.57 39.59
C MET A 1 -9.12 -3.57 38.08
N PRO A 2 -8.15 -2.88 37.46
CA PRO A 2 -8.01 -2.88 36.00
C PRO A 2 -7.81 -4.31 35.48
N MET A 3 -8.41 -4.64 34.34
CA MET A 3 -8.20 -5.94 33.70
C MET A 3 -6.78 -6.05 33.14
N THR A 4 -6.28 -7.28 33.02
CA THR A 4 -4.97 -7.57 32.43
C THR A 4 -5.12 -8.16 31.03
N ILE A 5 -4.44 -7.55 30.04
CA ILE A 5 -4.30 -8.06 28.68
C ILE A 5 -3.05 -8.93 28.59
N GLY A 6 -3.20 -10.17 28.12
CA GLY A 6 -2.13 -11.11 27.82
C GLY A 6 -1.85 -11.20 26.33
N VAL A 7 -0.56 -11.14 25.99
CA VAL A 7 -0.03 -11.32 24.62
C VAL A 7 0.83 -12.59 24.61
N PRO A 8 0.25 -13.77 24.36
CA PRO A 8 1.01 -15.00 24.24
C PRO A 8 1.85 -14.98 22.95
N ARG A 9 2.89 -15.81 22.94
CA ARG A 9 3.67 -16.09 21.74
C ARG A 9 2.83 -16.93 20.77
N GLU A 10 2.99 -16.70 19.47
CA GLU A 10 2.35 -17.56 18.48
C GLU A 10 3.07 -18.91 18.36
N VAL A 11 2.29 -19.98 18.36
CA VAL A 11 2.78 -21.37 18.33
C VAL A 11 2.69 -22.02 16.95
N HIS A 12 1.99 -21.37 16.02
CA HIS A 12 1.81 -21.89 14.68
C HIS A 12 3.15 -21.84 13.90
N PRO A 13 3.55 -22.92 13.21
CA PRO A 13 4.78 -22.93 12.43
C PRO A 13 4.83 -21.80 11.40
N GLY A 14 5.93 -21.03 11.40
CA GLY A 14 6.13 -19.92 10.47
C GLY A 14 5.33 -18.64 10.79
N GLU A 15 4.53 -18.61 11.86
CA GLU A 15 3.91 -17.37 12.34
C GLU A 15 4.95 -16.55 13.11
N ARG A 16 5.25 -15.37 12.58
CA ARG A 16 6.27 -14.47 13.13
C ARG A 16 5.66 -13.17 13.66
N ARG A 17 4.38 -12.93 13.41
CA ARG A 17 3.68 -11.74 13.91
C ARG A 17 3.36 -11.89 15.39
N VAL A 18 3.10 -10.75 16.02
CA VAL A 18 2.64 -10.64 17.42
C VAL A 18 1.42 -9.72 17.50
N ALA A 19 0.50 -10.03 18.41
CA ALA A 19 -0.79 -9.31 18.51
C ALA A 19 -0.68 -7.91 19.14
N ALA A 20 0.41 -7.62 19.85
CA ALA A 20 0.72 -6.30 20.40
C ALA A 20 2.20 -5.96 20.22
N THR A 21 2.46 -4.73 19.82
CA THR A 21 3.81 -4.13 19.73
C THR A 21 4.08 -3.22 20.93
N PRO A 22 5.35 -2.90 21.25
CA PRO A 22 5.70 -1.97 22.34
C PRO A 22 4.96 -0.63 22.26
N ASP A 23 4.73 -0.09 21.07
CA ASP A 23 3.96 1.15 20.91
C ASP A 23 2.46 0.96 21.21
N SER A 24 1.87 -0.16 20.77
CA SER A 24 0.49 -0.47 21.16
C SER A 24 0.34 -0.71 22.66
N VAL A 25 1.34 -1.29 23.34
CA VAL A 25 1.34 -1.49 24.80
C VAL A 25 1.18 -0.15 25.52
N LYS A 26 1.94 0.88 25.14
CA LYS A 26 1.81 2.22 25.74
C LYS A 26 0.38 2.77 25.63
N GLU A 27 -0.26 2.54 24.49
CA GLU A 27 -1.65 2.96 24.27
C GLU A 27 -2.66 2.11 25.08
N LEU A 28 -2.42 0.81 25.24
CA LEU A 28 -3.27 -0.06 26.07
C LEU A 28 -3.18 0.31 27.55
N LEU A 29 -1.99 0.66 28.05
CA LEU A 29 -1.81 1.19 29.40
C LEU A 29 -2.58 2.51 29.61
N LYS A 30 -2.59 3.40 28.61
CA LYS A 30 -3.39 4.65 28.64
C LYS A 30 -4.91 4.41 28.64
N LEU A 31 -5.36 3.26 28.14
CA LEU A 31 -6.77 2.83 28.23
C LEU A 31 -7.13 2.24 29.61
N GLY A 32 -6.17 2.17 30.54
CA GLY A 32 -6.38 1.72 31.91
C GLY A 32 -6.08 0.24 32.15
N TYR A 33 -5.61 -0.50 31.14
CA TYR A 33 -5.26 -1.92 31.28
C TYR A 33 -3.89 -2.12 31.92
N GLN A 34 -3.68 -3.31 32.48
CA GLN A 34 -2.33 -3.87 32.64
C GLN A 34 -2.01 -4.74 31.43
N VAL A 35 -0.73 -4.86 31.07
CA VAL A 35 -0.29 -5.68 29.93
C VAL A 35 0.78 -6.67 30.37
N ALA A 36 0.54 -7.95 30.10
CA ALA A 36 1.50 -9.03 30.25
C ALA A 36 1.82 -9.62 28.88
N VAL A 37 3.11 -9.84 28.60
CA VAL A 37 3.60 -10.40 27.34
C VAL A 37 4.41 -11.66 27.65
N GLU A 38 4.19 -12.71 26.87
CA GLU A 38 4.97 -13.94 27.00
C GLU A 38 6.41 -13.67 26.56
N THR A 39 7.35 -14.24 27.31
CA THR A 39 8.79 -14.19 27.00
C THR A 39 9.06 -14.58 25.55
N GLY A 40 9.69 -13.69 24.79
CA GLY A 40 10.04 -13.90 23.38
C GLY A 40 8.87 -13.83 22.39
N ALA A 41 7.67 -13.38 22.80
CA ALA A 41 6.51 -13.30 21.90
C ALA A 41 6.74 -12.41 20.67
N GLY A 42 7.49 -11.31 20.82
CA GLY A 42 7.78 -10.36 19.74
C GLY A 42 9.09 -10.61 18.99
N GLN A 43 9.87 -11.63 19.38
CA GLN A 43 11.24 -11.81 18.90
C GLN A 43 11.33 -11.95 17.37
N GLU A 44 10.43 -12.72 16.77
CA GLU A 44 10.35 -12.94 15.32
C GLU A 44 9.79 -11.72 14.54
N ALA A 45 9.15 -10.79 15.25
CA ALA A 45 8.69 -9.50 14.73
C ALA A 45 9.70 -8.36 15.02
N SER A 46 10.90 -8.69 15.50
CA SER A 46 11.96 -7.74 15.86
C SER A 46 11.60 -6.81 17.03
N PHE A 47 10.80 -7.29 17.99
CA PHE A 47 10.54 -6.61 19.26
C PHE A 47 11.11 -7.45 20.40
N SER A 48 12.10 -6.92 21.11
CA SER A 48 12.72 -7.62 22.24
C SER A 48 11.85 -7.53 23.50
N ASP A 49 12.05 -8.46 24.44
CA ASP A 49 11.40 -8.41 25.76
C ASP A 49 11.74 -7.10 26.51
N ASP A 50 12.93 -6.53 26.29
CA ASP A 50 13.33 -5.26 26.89
C ASP A 50 12.55 -4.08 26.31
N ASP A 51 12.20 -4.11 25.02
CA ASP A 51 11.33 -3.08 24.41
C ASP A 51 9.94 -3.09 25.06
N TYR A 52 9.40 -4.27 25.36
CA TYR A 52 8.12 -4.42 26.07
C TYR A 52 8.22 -3.97 27.54
N ARG A 53 9.30 -4.31 28.25
CA ARG A 53 9.54 -3.81 29.62
C ARG A 53 9.62 -2.28 29.63
N ALA A 54 10.36 -1.69 28.68
CA ALA A 54 10.48 -0.25 28.54
C ALA A 54 9.14 0.43 28.18
N ALA A 55 8.26 -0.27 27.47
CA ALA A 55 6.89 0.17 27.20
C ALA A 55 5.94 0.02 28.41
N GLY A 56 6.36 -0.64 29.49
CA GLY A 56 5.59 -0.82 30.72
C GLY A 56 4.81 -2.13 30.82
N ALA A 57 5.06 -3.10 29.94
CA ALA A 57 4.49 -4.44 30.07
C ALA A 57 5.28 -5.31 31.05
N ALA A 58 4.59 -6.26 31.70
CA ALA A 58 5.21 -7.34 32.43
C ALA A 58 5.61 -8.47 31.47
N ILE A 59 6.81 -9.02 31.62
CA ILE A 59 7.25 -10.21 30.88
C ILE A 59 7.08 -11.43 31.77
N VAL A 60 6.38 -12.44 31.27
CA VAL A 60 6.02 -13.66 32.02
C VAL A 60 6.22 -14.92 31.16
N ASP A 61 6.23 -16.09 31.78
CA ASP A 61 6.18 -17.37 31.06
C ASP A 61 4.75 -17.67 30.57
N ALA A 62 4.64 -18.60 29.61
CA ALA A 62 3.36 -18.96 29.00
C ALA A 62 2.31 -19.43 30.03
N ALA A 63 2.68 -20.32 30.96
CA ALA A 63 1.72 -20.88 31.92
C ALA A 63 1.17 -19.79 32.85
N SER A 64 2.06 -18.93 33.36
CA SER A 64 1.68 -17.78 34.17
C SER A 64 0.80 -16.78 33.42
N LEU A 65 1.10 -16.51 32.14
CA LEU A 65 0.32 -15.61 31.30
C LEU A 65 -1.12 -16.11 31.16
N TRP A 66 -1.30 -17.32 30.65
CA TRP A 66 -2.63 -17.87 30.38
C TRP A 66 -3.51 -18.00 31.63
N ALA A 67 -2.90 -18.26 32.79
CA ALA A 67 -3.62 -18.41 34.06
C ALA A 67 -4.06 -17.08 34.70
N SER A 68 -3.36 -15.97 34.43
CA SER A 68 -3.52 -14.72 35.17
C SER A 68 -4.33 -13.64 34.46
N VAL A 69 -4.38 -13.66 33.12
CA VAL A 69 -4.95 -12.57 32.32
C VAL A 69 -6.46 -12.68 32.10
N ASP A 70 -7.12 -11.53 31.96
CA ASP A 70 -8.57 -11.43 31.75
C ASP A 70 -8.92 -11.33 30.26
N VAL A 71 -7.99 -10.84 29.45
CA VAL A 71 -8.13 -10.67 28.00
C VAL A 71 -6.91 -11.25 27.33
N VAL A 72 -7.08 -12.15 26.37
CA VAL A 72 -5.99 -12.68 25.54
C VAL A 72 -6.13 -12.09 24.14
N VAL A 73 -5.06 -11.48 23.64
CA VAL A 73 -4.97 -11.01 22.25
C VAL A 73 -4.01 -11.90 21.47
N LYS A 74 -4.49 -12.53 20.40
CA LYS A 74 -3.71 -13.41 19.51
C LYS A 74 -3.88 -13.00 18.06
N VAL A 75 -2.92 -13.38 17.22
CA VAL A 75 -3.02 -13.28 15.77
C VAL A 75 -3.85 -14.45 15.24
N ARG A 76 -3.43 -15.69 15.50
CA ARG A 76 -4.09 -16.89 14.98
C ARG A 76 -5.05 -17.51 16.02
N PRO A 77 -6.02 -18.34 15.58
CA PRO A 77 -6.85 -19.11 16.50
C PRO A 77 -5.99 -19.95 17.47
N PRO A 78 -6.43 -20.15 18.73
CA PRO A 78 -5.78 -21.06 19.66
C PRO A 78 -5.49 -22.46 19.07
N GLN A 79 -4.29 -23.00 19.31
CA GLN A 79 -3.86 -24.32 18.86
C GLN A 79 -3.32 -25.17 20.02
N VAL A 80 -2.90 -26.40 19.75
CA VAL A 80 -2.14 -27.20 20.72
C VAL A 80 -0.80 -26.53 20.98
N HIS A 81 -0.56 -26.13 22.23
CA HIS A 81 0.70 -25.50 22.61
C HIS A 81 1.83 -26.55 22.63
N PRO A 82 2.90 -26.39 21.84
CA PRO A 82 3.93 -27.43 21.66
C PRO A 82 4.66 -27.77 22.96
N SER A 83 5.01 -26.77 23.77
CA SER A 83 5.74 -26.99 25.03
C SER A 83 4.87 -27.45 26.20
N LEU A 84 3.58 -27.09 26.22
CA LEU A 84 2.67 -27.41 27.33
C LEU A 84 1.85 -28.68 27.06
N GLY A 85 1.80 -29.16 25.81
CA GLY A 85 1.08 -30.37 25.42
C GLY A 85 -0.44 -30.27 25.55
N VAL A 86 -0.98 -29.06 25.69
CA VAL A 86 -2.41 -28.79 25.88
C VAL A 86 -2.91 -27.74 24.91
N GLU A 87 -4.20 -27.81 24.58
CA GLU A 87 -4.90 -26.82 23.75
C GLU A 87 -4.90 -25.44 24.44
N GLU A 88 -4.43 -24.39 23.76
CA GLU A 88 -4.42 -23.01 24.26
C GLU A 88 -5.83 -22.56 24.69
N ALA A 89 -6.88 -22.99 23.99
CA ALA A 89 -8.27 -22.71 24.38
C ALA A 89 -8.63 -23.26 25.78
N ALA A 90 -8.01 -24.36 26.21
CA ALA A 90 -8.19 -24.94 27.53
C ALA A 90 -7.34 -24.24 28.61
N LEU A 91 -6.32 -23.48 28.21
CA LEU A 91 -5.50 -22.67 29.11
C LEU A 91 -6.16 -21.35 29.49
N LEU A 92 -7.11 -20.87 28.67
CA LEU A 92 -7.83 -19.62 28.91
C LEU A 92 -8.49 -19.60 30.31
N LYS A 93 -8.33 -18.52 31.07
CA LYS A 93 -9.03 -18.33 32.35
C LYS A 93 -10.55 -18.39 32.16
N LYS A 94 -11.28 -18.91 33.16
CA LYS A 94 -12.76 -18.92 33.11
C LYS A 94 -13.28 -17.49 32.97
N HIS A 95 -14.28 -17.31 32.11
CA HIS A 95 -14.90 -16.01 31.80
C HIS A 95 -13.97 -14.96 31.18
N ALA A 96 -12.76 -15.35 30.73
CA ALA A 96 -11.87 -14.43 30.03
C ALA A 96 -12.35 -14.15 28.59
N THR A 97 -11.79 -13.07 28.02
CA THR A 97 -12.06 -12.65 26.64
C THR A 97 -10.91 -13.06 25.72
N LEU A 98 -11.21 -13.62 24.55
CA LEU A 98 -10.25 -13.88 23.48
C LEU A 98 -10.51 -12.93 22.31
N ILE A 99 -9.48 -12.27 21.81
CA ILE A 99 -9.52 -11.43 20.62
C ILE A 99 -8.46 -11.92 19.64
N GLY A 100 -8.86 -12.24 18.41
CA GLY A 100 -7.93 -12.69 17.37
C GLY A 100 -8.65 -13.08 16.09
N PHE A 101 -7.94 -13.62 15.10
CA PHE A 101 -8.62 -14.35 14.03
C PHE A 101 -9.18 -15.67 14.56
N VAL A 102 -10.41 -16.01 14.18
CA VAL A 102 -11.16 -17.18 14.68
C VAL A 102 -11.67 -18.04 13.55
N TRP A 103 -12.25 -17.47 12.49
CA TRP A 103 -12.88 -18.22 11.40
C TRP A 103 -13.99 -19.17 11.91
N PRO A 104 -15.07 -18.63 12.51
CA PRO A 104 -16.08 -19.40 13.25
C PRO A 104 -16.78 -20.48 12.42
N ALA A 105 -16.94 -20.26 11.11
CA ALA A 105 -17.52 -21.25 10.20
C ALA A 105 -16.70 -22.55 10.12
N GLN A 106 -15.37 -22.45 10.32
CA GLN A 106 -14.43 -23.57 10.27
C GLN A 106 -14.04 -24.07 11.67
N GLN A 107 -14.29 -23.28 12.72
CA GLN A 107 -13.77 -23.51 14.07
C GLN A 107 -14.85 -23.73 15.14
N MET A 108 -16.03 -24.24 14.76
CA MET A 108 -17.11 -24.53 15.72
C MET A 108 -16.67 -25.41 16.91
N PRO A 109 -15.88 -26.49 16.73
CA PRO A 109 -15.39 -27.29 17.85
C PRO A 109 -14.46 -26.53 18.82
N MET A 110 -13.76 -25.49 18.35
CA MET A 110 -12.97 -24.61 19.22
C MET A 110 -13.87 -23.69 20.03
N LEU A 111 -14.90 -23.12 19.42
CA LEU A 111 -15.88 -22.27 20.11
C LEU A 111 -16.61 -23.06 21.20
N GLU A 112 -17.06 -24.28 20.93
CA GLU A 112 -17.71 -25.14 21.94
C GLU A 112 -16.82 -25.40 23.17
N ARG A 113 -15.51 -25.57 22.98
CA ARG A 113 -14.54 -25.72 24.08
C ARG A 113 -14.39 -24.43 24.88
N LEU A 114 -14.29 -23.29 24.20
CA LEU A 114 -14.26 -21.97 24.84
C LEU A 114 -15.58 -21.68 25.58
N ALA A 115 -16.70 -22.17 25.06
CA ALA A 115 -18.02 -22.02 25.66
C ALA A 115 -18.13 -22.70 27.02
N GLN A 116 -17.54 -23.89 27.18
CA GLN A 116 -17.45 -24.60 28.47
C GLN A 116 -16.69 -23.81 29.54
N ARG A 117 -15.88 -22.82 29.15
CA ARG A 117 -15.15 -21.93 30.06
C ARG A 117 -15.87 -20.61 30.32
N GLY A 118 -17.05 -20.42 29.74
CA GLY A 118 -17.82 -19.18 29.82
C GLY A 118 -17.13 -18.01 29.13
N ALA A 119 -16.24 -18.27 28.16
CA ALA A 119 -15.43 -17.25 27.52
C ALA A 119 -16.24 -16.35 26.58
N THR A 120 -15.76 -15.12 26.39
CA THR A 120 -16.22 -14.22 25.34
C THR A 120 -15.18 -14.18 24.22
N VAL A 121 -15.59 -14.24 22.97
CA VAL A 121 -14.69 -14.33 21.81
C VAL A 121 -15.08 -13.27 20.78
N LEU A 122 -14.13 -12.37 20.47
CA LEU A 122 -14.25 -11.40 19.39
C LEU A 122 -13.34 -11.79 18.25
N ALA A 123 -13.94 -12.05 17.10
CA ALA A 123 -13.26 -12.50 15.89
C ALA A 123 -12.93 -11.30 14.99
N MET A 124 -11.64 -11.05 14.78
CA MET A 124 -11.15 -9.96 13.91
C MET A 124 -11.54 -10.17 12.44
N ASP A 125 -11.78 -11.42 12.01
CA ASP A 125 -12.30 -11.77 10.69
C ASP A 125 -13.82 -11.54 10.54
N CYS A 126 -14.54 -11.33 11.65
CA CYS A 126 -15.99 -11.06 11.64
C CYS A 126 -16.34 -9.58 11.86
N VAL A 127 -15.34 -8.69 11.92
CA VAL A 127 -15.59 -7.24 11.98
C VAL A 127 -16.44 -6.82 10.78
N PRO A 128 -17.63 -6.24 11.00
CA PRO A 128 -18.52 -5.88 9.90
C PRO A 128 -17.90 -4.74 9.09
N ARG A 129 -18.07 -4.80 7.76
CA ARG A 129 -17.57 -3.77 6.84
C ARG A 129 -18.50 -2.56 6.84
N ILE A 130 -18.47 -1.75 7.89
CA ILE A 130 -19.18 -0.46 7.98
C ILE A 130 -18.17 0.68 8.15
N SER A 131 -18.55 1.93 7.82
CA SER A 131 -17.60 3.05 7.77
C SER A 131 -16.86 3.28 9.09
N ARG A 132 -17.58 3.21 10.23
CA ARG A 132 -16.99 3.32 11.58
C ARG A 132 -16.00 2.20 11.88
N ALA A 133 -16.17 1.03 11.27
CA ALA A 133 -15.41 -0.18 11.56
C ALA A 133 -14.14 -0.35 10.69
N GLN A 134 -13.90 0.51 9.69
CA GLN A 134 -12.75 0.37 8.78
C GLN A 134 -11.40 0.34 9.50
N LYS A 135 -11.24 1.13 10.58
CA LYS A 135 -10.01 1.13 11.41
C LYS A 135 -9.75 -0.20 12.16
N LEU A 136 -10.79 -1.03 12.29
CA LEU A 136 -10.73 -2.34 12.93
C LEU A 136 -10.51 -3.48 11.91
N ASP A 137 -10.58 -3.20 10.60
CA ASP A 137 -10.48 -4.21 9.56
C ASP A 137 -9.03 -4.76 9.44
N ALA A 138 -8.78 -5.84 10.17
CA ALA A 138 -7.53 -6.56 10.15
C ALA A 138 -7.32 -7.32 8.84
N LEU A 139 -8.39 -7.77 8.17
CA LEU A 139 -8.27 -8.49 6.89
C LEU A 139 -7.73 -7.56 5.81
N SER A 140 -8.24 -6.33 5.71
CA SER A 140 -7.71 -5.31 4.81
C SER A 140 -6.25 -4.97 5.11
N SER A 141 -5.90 -4.84 6.39
CA SER A 141 -4.52 -4.57 6.82
C SER A 141 -3.56 -5.70 6.41
N MET A 142 -3.95 -6.96 6.60
CA MET A 142 -3.15 -8.11 6.18
C MET A 142 -3.11 -8.31 4.67
N ALA A 143 -4.21 -8.05 3.97
CA ALA A 143 -4.29 -8.12 2.51
C ALA A 143 -3.36 -7.08 1.85
N ASN A 144 -3.31 -5.85 2.37
CA ASN A 144 -2.39 -4.82 1.89
C ASN A 144 -0.93 -5.29 2.00
N MET A 145 -0.54 -5.83 3.17
CA MET A 145 0.80 -6.36 3.40
C MET A 145 1.10 -7.57 2.49
N ALA A 146 0.14 -8.47 2.31
CA ALA A 146 0.30 -9.64 1.43
C ALA A 146 0.51 -9.23 -0.03
N GLY A 147 -0.27 -8.25 -0.53
CA GLY A 147 -0.14 -7.72 -1.89
C GLY A 147 1.22 -7.07 -2.15
N TYR A 148 1.68 -6.23 -1.23
CA TYR A 148 3.03 -5.66 -1.30
C TYR A 148 4.09 -6.76 -1.27
N ARG A 149 4.00 -7.69 -0.30
CA ARG A 149 5.00 -8.75 -0.14
C ARG A 149 5.04 -9.69 -1.34
N ALA A 150 3.91 -10.00 -1.96
CA ALA A 150 3.85 -10.82 -3.16
C ALA A 150 4.73 -10.28 -4.29
N VAL A 151 4.75 -8.95 -4.48
CA VAL A 151 5.61 -8.32 -5.49
C VAL A 151 7.09 -8.42 -5.11
N ILE A 152 7.43 -8.30 -3.83
CA ILE A 152 8.81 -8.49 -3.37
C ILE A 152 9.28 -9.93 -3.56
N GLU A 153 8.44 -10.92 -3.27
CA GLU A 153 8.74 -12.34 -3.53
C GLU A 153 8.87 -12.60 -5.04
N ALA A 154 8.01 -11.99 -5.86
CA ALA A 154 8.13 -12.05 -7.32
C ALA A 154 9.46 -11.47 -7.79
N ALA A 155 9.85 -10.30 -7.30
CA ALA A 155 11.12 -9.66 -7.64
C ALA A 155 12.33 -10.47 -7.18
N HIS A 156 12.26 -11.13 -6.03
CA HIS A 156 13.30 -12.01 -5.55
C HIS A 156 13.48 -13.25 -6.45
N ALA A 157 12.38 -13.84 -6.91
CA ALA A 157 12.40 -15.02 -7.77
C ALA A 157 12.67 -14.72 -9.26
N PHE A 158 12.42 -13.48 -9.70
CA PHE A 158 12.51 -13.08 -11.09
C PHE A 158 13.94 -12.69 -11.49
N GLY A 159 14.45 -13.28 -12.57
CA GLY A 159 15.86 -13.12 -12.97
C GLY A 159 16.21 -11.81 -13.72
N ARG A 160 15.30 -10.83 -13.79
CA ARG A 160 15.50 -9.55 -14.50
C ARG A 160 15.02 -8.38 -13.64
N PRO A 161 15.55 -7.16 -13.84
CA PRO A 161 15.05 -5.98 -13.15
C PRO A 161 13.59 -5.68 -13.55
N PHE A 162 12.83 -5.12 -12.61
CA PHE A 162 11.47 -4.64 -12.88
C PHE A 162 11.48 -3.37 -13.73
N ALA A 163 12.33 -2.41 -13.36
CA ALA A 163 12.49 -1.16 -14.08
C ALA A 163 13.23 -1.38 -15.40
N GLY A 164 12.71 -0.78 -16.48
CA GLY A 164 13.41 -0.70 -17.74
C GLY A 164 14.64 0.21 -17.64
N GLN A 165 15.71 -0.15 -18.34
CA GLN A 165 16.98 0.58 -18.29
C GLN A 165 17.55 0.76 -19.69
N ILE A 166 18.20 1.89 -19.92
CA ILE A 166 19.03 2.12 -21.10
C ILE A 166 20.47 2.20 -20.62
N THR A 167 21.32 1.31 -21.13
CA THR A 167 22.72 1.23 -20.76
C THR A 167 23.59 1.25 -22.02
N ALA A 168 24.91 1.39 -21.84
CA ALA A 168 25.86 1.25 -22.96
C ALA A 168 25.79 -0.14 -23.62
N ALA A 169 25.38 -1.17 -22.88
CA ALA A 169 25.24 -2.54 -23.37
C ALA A 169 23.88 -2.82 -24.04
N GLY A 170 22.98 -1.82 -24.11
CA GLY A 170 21.68 -1.93 -24.77
C GLY A 170 20.50 -1.56 -23.87
N LYS A 171 19.30 -1.77 -24.41
CA LYS A 171 18.01 -1.48 -23.78
C LYS A 171 17.46 -2.73 -23.11
N ILE A 172 17.19 -2.63 -21.81
CA ILE A 172 16.49 -3.65 -21.03
C ILE A 172 15.03 -3.19 -20.89
N PRO A 173 14.04 -3.91 -21.44
CA PRO A 173 12.63 -3.54 -21.28
C PRO A 173 12.19 -3.73 -19.82
N PRO A 174 11.21 -2.93 -19.33
CA PRO A 174 10.62 -3.15 -18.01
C PRO A 174 9.89 -4.50 -17.95
N ALA A 175 9.80 -5.07 -16.76
CA ALA A 175 8.98 -6.24 -16.50
C ALA A 175 7.49 -5.93 -16.74
N ARG A 176 6.75 -6.91 -17.25
CA ARG A 176 5.30 -6.82 -17.44
C ARG A 176 4.61 -7.68 -16.40
N VAL A 177 3.77 -7.05 -15.58
CA VAL A 177 3.06 -7.69 -14.46
C VAL A 177 1.56 -7.68 -14.75
N LEU A 178 0.91 -8.84 -14.62
CA LEU A 178 -0.54 -8.96 -14.61
C LEU A 178 -1.02 -9.21 -13.18
N VAL A 179 -2.00 -8.43 -12.73
CA VAL A 179 -2.69 -8.65 -11.44
C VAL A 179 -4.12 -9.09 -11.69
N ILE A 180 -4.49 -10.28 -11.20
CA ILE A 180 -5.83 -10.86 -11.35
C ILE A 180 -6.57 -10.73 -10.01
N GLY A 181 -7.57 -9.85 -9.99
CA GLY A 181 -8.25 -9.38 -8.79
C GLY A 181 -7.65 -8.08 -8.27
N ALA A 182 -8.47 -7.05 -8.10
CA ALA A 182 -8.11 -5.73 -7.60
C ALA A 182 -8.90 -5.40 -6.32
N GLY A 183 -8.93 -6.36 -5.39
CA GLY A 183 -9.21 -6.08 -3.98
C GLY A 183 -8.04 -5.34 -3.30
N VAL A 184 -8.06 -5.26 -1.98
CA VAL A 184 -6.99 -4.57 -1.22
C VAL A 184 -5.59 -5.13 -1.53
N ALA A 185 -5.44 -6.46 -1.58
CA ALA A 185 -4.18 -7.09 -1.94
C ALA A 185 -3.76 -6.81 -3.39
N GLY A 186 -4.70 -6.88 -4.33
CA GLY A 186 -4.43 -6.59 -5.74
C GLY A 186 -3.98 -5.15 -5.96
N LEU A 187 -4.67 -4.17 -5.36
CA LEU A 187 -4.28 -2.75 -5.44
C LEU A 187 -2.91 -2.49 -4.81
N ALA A 188 -2.61 -3.14 -3.69
CA ALA A 188 -1.29 -3.06 -3.07
C ALA A 188 -0.19 -3.65 -3.97
N ALA A 189 -0.46 -4.79 -4.62
CA ALA A 189 0.44 -5.39 -5.60
C ALA A 189 0.64 -4.49 -6.83
N ILE A 190 -0.43 -3.86 -7.35
CA ILE A 190 -0.33 -2.89 -8.45
C ILE A 190 0.58 -1.72 -8.06
N GLY A 191 0.33 -1.09 -6.90
CA GLY A 191 1.14 0.03 -6.41
C GLY A 191 2.61 -0.35 -6.20
N ALA A 192 2.87 -1.52 -5.63
CA ALA A 192 4.24 -2.03 -5.43
C ALA A 192 4.95 -2.31 -6.76
N ALA A 193 4.30 -3.01 -7.70
CA ALA A 193 4.90 -3.32 -9.00
C ALA A 193 5.17 -2.04 -9.84
N ARG A 194 4.24 -1.08 -9.80
CA ARG A 194 4.41 0.23 -10.45
C ARG A 194 5.56 1.03 -9.85
N SER A 195 5.70 1.05 -8.53
CA SER A 195 6.81 1.77 -7.87
C SER A 195 8.18 1.16 -8.15
N LEU A 196 8.24 -0.15 -8.44
CA LEU A 196 9.44 -0.83 -8.93
C LEU A 196 9.74 -0.59 -10.43
N GLY A 197 8.89 0.17 -11.14
CA GLY A 197 9.10 0.54 -12.55
C GLY A 197 8.58 -0.47 -13.57
N ALA A 198 7.73 -1.41 -13.16
CA ALA A 198 7.10 -2.37 -14.07
C ALA A 198 5.92 -1.74 -14.84
N VAL A 199 5.63 -2.32 -16.01
CA VAL A 199 4.36 -2.09 -16.72
C VAL A 199 3.33 -3.03 -16.13
N VAL A 200 2.25 -2.48 -15.58
CA VAL A 200 1.24 -3.26 -14.85
C VAL A 200 -0.09 -3.23 -15.61
N ARG A 201 -0.64 -4.42 -15.79
CA ARG A 201 -2.01 -4.67 -16.26
C ARG A 201 -2.79 -5.30 -15.13
N ALA A 202 -4.07 -5.01 -15.01
CA ALA A 202 -4.91 -5.63 -14.02
C ALA A 202 -6.30 -5.95 -14.54
N PHE A 203 -6.89 -7.01 -14.02
CA PHE A 203 -8.24 -7.45 -14.33
C PHE A 203 -9.02 -7.65 -13.02
N ASP A 204 -10.28 -7.24 -13.00
CA ASP A 204 -11.24 -7.53 -11.92
C ASP A 204 -12.63 -7.57 -12.55
N THR A 205 -13.50 -8.44 -12.02
CA THR A 205 -14.88 -8.59 -12.53
C THR A 205 -15.79 -7.43 -12.14
N ARG A 206 -15.38 -6.61 -11.17
CA ARG A 206 -16.15 -5.46 -10.69
C ARG A 206 -15.74 -4.20 -11.46
N PRO A 207 -16.66 -3.52 -12.17
CA PRO A 207 -16.31 -2.31 -12.93
C PRO A 207 -15.88 -1.13 -12.02
N VAL A 208 -16.33 -1.10 -10.76
CA VAL A 208 -16.05 -0.01 -9.80
C VAL A 208 -14.57 0.15 -9.45
N VAL A 209 -13.75 -0.90 -9.63
CA VAL A 209 -12.31 -0.84 -9.32
C VAL A 209 -11.48 -0.29 -10.48
N ARG A 210 -12.07 -0.11 -11.67
CA ARG A 210 -11.37 0.40 -12.85
C ARG A 210 -10.64 1.72 -12.57
N GLN A 211 -11.36 2.68 -11.99
CA GLN A 211 -10.79 3.98 -11.67
C GLN A 211 -9.63 3.88 -10.66
N GLN A 212 -9.72 2.94 -9.70
CA GLN A 212 -8.66 2.71 -8.71
C GLN A 212 -7.39 2.17 -9.39
N ILE A 213 -7.54 1.19 -10.29
CA ILE A 213 -6.45 0.60 -11.07
C ILE A 213 -5.77 1.65 -11.96
N GLU A 214 -6.56 2.42 -12.71
CA GLU A 214 -6.06 3.46 -13.60
C GLU A 214 -5.37 4.60 -12.81
N SER A 215 -5.87 4.96 -11.62
CA SER A 215 -5.25 5.97 -10.76
C SER A 215 -3.86 5.57 -10.24
N LEU A 216 -3.60 4.26 -10.13
CA LEU A 216 -2.29 3.71 -9.79
C LEU A 216 -1.36 3.59 -11.02
N GLY A 217 -1.86 3.98 -12.20
CA GLY A 217 -1.11 3.94 -13.46
C GLY A 217 -1.03 2.56 -14.10
N ALA A 218 -1.94 1.65 -13.76
CA ALA A 218 -2.07 0.35 -14.40
C ALA A 218 -3.15 0.36 -15.49
N GLU A 219 -2.99 -0.49 -16.49
CA GLU A 219 -3.97 -0.71 -17.56
C GLU A 219 -5.06 -1.66 -17.06
N PHE A 220 -6.33 -1.23 -17.10
CA PHE A 220 -7.47 -2.08 -16.79
C PHE A 220 -7.86 -2.92 -18.01
N LEU A 221 -7.81 -4.24 -17.86
CA LEU A 221 -8.23 -5.18 -18.88
C LEU A 221 -9.72 -5.49 -18.76
N THR A 222 -10.39 -5.68 -19.89
CA THR A 222 -11.82 -6.02 -19.98
C THR A 222 -12.02 -7.24 -20.87
N VAL A 223 -13.10 -7.97 -20.63
CA VAL A 223 -13.58 -9.02 -21.55
C VAL A 223 -14.68 -8.46 -22.47
N GLU A 224 -14.93 -9.12 -23.60
CA GLU A 224 -15.93 -8.71 -24.60
C GLU A 224 -17.39 -8.86 -24.10
N ILE A 225 -17.60 -9.59 -23.01
CA ILE A 225 -18.92 -9.86 -22.41
C ILE A 225 -19.16 -8.88 -21.26
N GLU A 226 -20.18 -8.04 -21.38
CA GLU A 226 -20.61 -7.15 -20.31
C GLU A 226 -21.45 -7.91 -19.27
N GLU A 227 -20.85 -8.20 -18.12
CA GLU A 227 -21.53 -8.76 -16.95
C GLU A 227 -20.96 -8.11 -15.68
N ASP A 228 -21.82 -7.60 -14.79
CA ASP A 228 -21.38 -7.00 -13.53
C ASP A 228 -21.15 -8.08 -12.45
N GLY A 229 -19.88 -8.27 -12.07
CA GLY A 229 -19.45 -9.17 -11.02
C GLY A 229 -19.59 -8.65 -9.59
N SER A 230 -20.20 -7.49 -9.39
CA SER A 230 -20.41 -6.91 -8.05
C SER A 230 -21.39 -7.74 -7.21
N GLY A 231 -20.94 -8.11 -6.01
CA GLY A 231 -21.71 -8.76 -4.95
C GLY A 231 -21.96 -7.83 -3.75
N SER A 232 -22.41 -8.39 -2.63
CA SER A 232 -22.67 -7.63 -1.40
C SER A 232 -21.37 -7.21 -0.69
N GLY A 233 -21.40 -6.03 -0.07
CA GLY A 233 -20.28 -5.52 0.74
C GLY A 233 -18.95 -5.34 0.01
N GLY A 234 -19.02 -5.03 -1.29
CA GLY A 234 -17.86 -4.82 -2.14
C GLY A 234 -17.15 -6.10 -2.57
N TYR A 235 -17.66 -7.28 -2.25
CA TYR A 235 -17.11 -8.55 -2.75
C TYR A 235 -17.58 -8.85 -4.17
N ALA A 236 -16.84 -9.71 -4.88
CA ALA A 236 -17.28 -10.25 -6.16
C ALA A 236 -18.26 -11.42 -5.95
N LYS A 237 -19.15 -11.64 -6.92
CA LYS A 237 -19.98 -12.85 -7.03
C LYS A 237 -19.41 -13.79 -8.10
N GLU A 238 -19.96 -15.00 -8.18
CA GLU A 238 -19.64 -15.94 -9.25
C GLU A 238 -20.23 -15.46 -10.58
N MET A 239 -19.42 -15.54 -11.64
CA MET A 239 -19.76 -15.09 -12.99
C MET A 239 -20.38 -16.22 -13.81
N SER A 240 -21.05 -15.88 -14.92
CA SER A 240 -21.57 -16.87 -15.85
C SER A 240 -20.44 -17.72 -16.48
N PRO A 241 -20.72 -18.97 -16.91
CA PRO A 241 -19.73 -19.81 -17.59
C PRO A 241 -19.14 -19.16 -18.85
N ALA A 242 -19.96 -18.41 -19.61
CA ALA A 242 -19.50 -17.69 -20.80
C ALA A 242 -18.51 -16.57 -20.45
N PHE A 243 -18.75 -15.86 -19.36
CA PHE A 243 -17.82 -14.84 -18.86
C PHE A 243 -16.50 -15.47 -18.43
N ILE A 244 -16.55 -16.59 -17.69
CA ILE A 244 -15.35 -17.32 -17.25
C ILE A 244 -14.56 -17.81 -18.47
N GLU A 245 -15.22 -18.34 -19.51
CA GLU A 245 -14.53 -18.76 -20.74
C GLU A 245 -13.80 -17.58 -21.43
N ALA A 246 -14.47 -16.42 -21.54
CA ALA A 246 -13.87 -15.21 -22.08
C ALA A 246 -12.70 -14.69 -21.23
N GLU A 247 -12.83 -14.75 -19.90
CA GLU A 247 -11.79 -14.40 -18.92
C GLU A 247 -10.56 -15.32 -19.07
N MET A 248 -10.77 -16.63 -19.17
CA MET A 248 -9.70 -17.62 -19.35
C MET A 248 -8.95 -17.42 -20.67
N ARG A 249 -9.67 -17.09 -21.76
CA ARG A 249 -9.07 -16.73 -23.06
C ARG A 249 -8.19 -15.48 -22.93
N LEU A 250 -8.69 -14.43 -22.28
CA LEU A 250 -7.92 -13.21 -22.02
C LEU A 250 -6.64 -13.52 -21.23
N PHE A 251 -6.71 -14.35 -20.18
CA PHE A 251 -5.52 -14.72 -19.40
C PHE A 251 -4.51 -15.53 -20.20
N ALA A 252 -4.96 -16.42 -21.08
CA ALA A 252 -4.08 -17.18 -21.97
C ALA A 252 -3.34 -16.27 -22.97
N GLU A 253 -4.01 -15.24 -23.49
CA GLU A 253 -3.38 -14.22 -24.35
C GLU A 253 -2.35 -13.39 -23.58
N GLN A 254 -2.72 -12.90 -22.39
CA GLN A 254 -1.81 -12.11 -21.55
C GLN A 254 -0.59 -12.93 -21.10
N ALA A 255 -0.76 -14.20 -20.74
CA ALA A 255 0.32 -15.08 -20.25
C ALA A 255 1.50 -15.20 -21.22
N ARG A 256 1.27 -15.07 -22.54
CA ARG A 256 2.34 -15.08 -23.57
C ARG A 256 3.23 -13.84 -23.52
N GLU A 257 2.69 -12.73 -23.00
CA GLU A 257 3.30 -11.42 -23.05
C GLU A 257 3.92 -10.98 -21.72
N VAL A 258 3.28 -11.37 -20.61
CA VAL A 258 3.68 -10.94 -19.27
C VAL A 258 4.78 -11.81 -18.68
N ASP A 259 5.57 -11.22 -17.81
CA ASP A 259 6.67 -11.90 -17.13
C ASP A 259 6.24 -12.40 -15.74
N ILE A 260 5.29 -11.71 -15.12
CA ILE A 260 4.83 -12.00 -13.75
C ILE A 260 3.30 -11.95 -13.69
N ILE A 261 2.69 -12.93 -13.02
CA ILE A 261 1.26 -12.92 -12.70
C ILE A 261 1.08 -12.98 -11.18
N VAL A 262 0.27 -12.08 -10.64
CA VAL A 262 -0.14 -12.08 -9.23
C VAL A 262 -1.65 -12.33 -9.16
N THR A 263 -2.08 -13.41 -8.52
CA THR A 263 -3.51 -13.76 -8.42
C THR A 263 -4.02 -13.54 -7.00
N THR A 264 -5.16 -12.86 -6.87
CA THR A 264 -5.79 -12.53 -5.58
C THR A 264 -7.30 -12.78 -5.59
N ALA A 265 -7.81 -13.59 -6.53
CA ALA A 265 -9.25 -13.79 -6.69
C ALA A 265 -9.77 -14.74 -5.62
N LEU A 266 -10.62 -14.23 -4.72
CA LEU A 266 -11.25 -14.99 -3.64
C LEU A 266 -12.72 -14.58 -3.51
N ILE A 267 -13.59 -15.57 -3.37
CA ILE A 267 -15.02 -15.39 -3.10
C ILE A 267 -15.29 -15.91 -1.69
N PRO A 268 -15.82 -15.09 -0.77
CA PRO A 268 -16.10 -15.52 0.60
C PRO A 268 -16.96 -16.79 0.65
N GLY A 269 -16.52 -17.77 1.45
CA GLY A 269 -17.23 -19.04 1.66
C GLY A 269 -17.10 -20.05 0.53
N LYS A 270 -16.34 -19.76 -0.53
CA LYS A 270 -16.07 -20.68 -1.64
C LYS A 270 -14.57 -20.93 -1.81
N PRO A 271 -14.17 -22.07 -2.40
CA PRO A 271 -12.80 -22.27 -2.86
C PRO A 271 -12.38 -21.20 -3.87
N ALA A 272 -11.08 -20.94 -3.96
CA ALA A 272 -10.52 -20.04 -4.95
C ALA A 272 -10.82 -20.54 -6.38
N PRO A 273 -11.31 -19.68 -7.30
CA PRO A 273 -11.56 -20.08 -8.69
C PRO A 273 -10.23 -20.41 -9.40
N LYS A 274 -10.24 -21.45 -10.24
CA LYS A 274 -9.07 -21.88 -11.02
C LYS A 274 -8.97 -21.05 -12.30
N LEU A 275 -8.18 -19.96 -12.23
CA LEU A 275 -8.03 -18.98 -13.30
C LEU A 275 -6.76 -19.19 -14.16
N LEU A 276 -5.77 -19.92 -13.63
CA LEU A 276 -4.54 -20.23 -14.35
C LEU A 276 -4.36 -21.74 -14.46
N GLU A 277 -4.77 -22.28 -15.61
CA GLU A 277 -4.52 -23.67 -15.98
C GLU A 277 -3.05 -23.95 -16.28
N ALA A 278 -2.65 -25.23 -16.23
CA ALA A 278 -1.29 -25.66 -16.51
C ALA A 278 -0.84 -25.28 -17.94
N GLY A 279 -1.77 -25.37 -18.90
CA GLY A 279 -1.55 -24.92 -20.28
C GLY A 279 -1.24 -23.42 -20.35
N THR A 280 -2.02 -22.59 -19.64
CA THR A 280 -1.81 -21.13 -19.57
C THR A 280 -0.46 -20.78 -18.96
N VAL A 281 -0.06 -21.44 -17.86
CA VAL A 281 1.27 -21.23 -17.27
C VAL A 281 2.39 -21.66 -18.22
N GLY A 282 2.18 -22.74 -18.97
CA GLY A 282 3.12 -23.23 -19.99
C GLY A 282 3.32 -22.28 -21.18
N LEU A 283 2.42 -21.31 -21.40
CA LEU A 283 2.58 -20.26 -22.41
C LEU A 283 3.53 -19.14 -21.98
N MET A 284 3.81 -19.03 -20.68
CA MET A 284 4.69 -18.01 -20.15
C MET A 284 6.15 -18.28 -20.53
N ARG A 285 6.95 -17.22 -20.57
CA ARG A 285 8.38 -17.33 -20.85
C ARG A 285 9.11 -18.06 -19.71
N ALA A 286 10.16 -18.80 -20.04
CA ALA A 286 11.03 -19.38 -19.02
C ALA A 286 11.64 -18.28 -18.14
N GLY A 287 11.62 -18.48 -16.83
CA GLY A 287 12.03 -17.50 -15.84
C GLY A 287 10.91 -16.56 -15.38
N SER A 288 9.69 -16.66 -15.94
CA SER A 288 8.51 -15.98 -15.42
C SER A 288 8.13 -16.45 -14.01
N VAL A 289 7.33 -15.65 -13.31
CA VAL A 289 6.90 -15.93 -11.94
C VAL A 289 5.38 -15.81 -11.81
N VAL A 290 4.75 -16.77 -11.12
CA VAL A 290 3.35 -16.68 -10.68
C VAL A 290 3.35 -16.61 -9.16
N VAL A 291 2.64 -15.65 -8.59
CA VAL A 291 2.42 -15.54 -7.13
C VAL A 291 0.95 -15.68 -6.84
N ASP A 292 0.58 -16.74 -6.15
CA ASP A 292 -0.80 -17.11 -5.87
C ASP A 292 -1.18 -16.80 -4.42
N LEU A 293 -1.78 -15.63 -4.19
CA LEU A 293 -2.20 -15.21 -2.84
C LEU A 293 -3.41 -16.00 -2.32
N ALA A 294 -4.09 -16.75 -3.21
CA ALA A 294 -5.24 -17.56 -2.85
C ALA A 294 -4.84 -19.00 -2.46
N ALA A 295 -3.55 -19.31 -2.35
CA ALA A 295 -3.03 -20.67 -2.11
C ALA A 295 -3.65 -21.38 -0.90
N GLU A 296 -3.93 -20.66 0.20
CA GLU A 296 -4.55 -21.24 1.41
C GLU A 296 -5.99 -21.73 1.16
N GLN A 297 -6.71 -21.14 0.19
CA GLN A 297 -8.09 -21.51 -0.16
C GLN A 297 -8.16 -22.32 -1.47
N GLY A 298 -7.08 -23.03 -1.78
CA GLY A 298 -6.98 -23.90 -2.95
C GLY A 298 -6.17 -23.32 -4.10
N GLY A 299 -5.94 -22.01 -4.14
CA GLY A 299 -5.12 -21.31 -5.15
C GLY A 299 -5.83 -21.05 -6.48
N ASN A 300 -5.54 -19.91 -7.10
CA ASN A 300 -6.04 -19.60 -8.44
C ASN A 300 -5.26 -20.30 -9.56
N CYS A 301 -4.03 -20.73 -9.30
CA CYS A 301 -3.25 -21.53 -10.24
C CYS A 301 -3.33 -23.02 -9.90
N VAL A 302 -3.59 -23.86 -10.92
CA VAL A 302 -3.71 -25.32 -10.73
C VAL A 302 -2.38 -25.98 -10.35
N LEU A 303 -1.26 -25.30 -10.60
CA LEU A 303 0.08 -25.80 -10.30
C LEU A 303 0.60 -25.33 -8.93
N THR A 304 -0.19 -24.54 -8.19
CA THR A 304 0.17 -24.06 -6.86
C THR A 304 0.27 -25.21 -5.87
N VAL A 305 1.36 -25.24 -5.11
CA VAL A 305 1.53 -26.08 -3.92
C VAL A 305 1.50 -25.15 -2.71
N PRO A 306 0.44 -25.20 -1.87
CA PRO A 306 0.32 -24.30 -0.72
C PRO A 306 1.52 -24.41 0.23
N GLY A 307 2.09 -23.27 0.61
CA GLY A 307 3.27 -23.16 1.48
C GLY A 307 4.61 -23.23 0.75
N GLU A 308 4.65 -23.57 -0.55
CA GLU A 308 5.89 -23.82 -1.27
C GLU A 308 6.12 -22.85 -2.44
N SER A 309 7.39 -22.76 -2.86
CA SER A 309 7.77 -22.19 -4.15
C SER A 309 8.31 -23.31 -5.03
N VAL A 310 7.59 -23.60 -6.12
CA VAL A 310 7.90 -24.71 -7.00
C VAL A 310 8.19 -24.22 -8.41
N ARG A 311 9.13 -24.88 -9.10
CA ARG A 311 9.41 -24.61 -10.51
C ARG A 311 8.73 -25.65 -11.40
N ARG A 312 8.01 -25.21 -12.43
CA ARG A 312 7.30 -26.04 -13.42
C ARG A 312 7.43 -25.41 -14.80
N GLY A 313 7.88 -26.18 -15.80
CA GLY A 313 8.00 -25.67 -17.18
C GLY A 313 8.88 -24.42 -17.33
N GLY A 314 9.86 -24.24 -16.44
CA GLY A 314 10.72 -23.04 -16.42
C GLY A 314 10.13 -21.83 -15.69
N VAL A 315 8.86 -21.86 -15.28
CA VAL A 315 8.16 -20.83 -14.50
C VAL A 315 8.24 -21.15 -13.01
N THR A 316 8.47 -20.14 -12.18
CA THR A 316 8.42 -20.27 -10.71
C THR A 316 7.02 -19.93 -10.22
N ILE A 317 6.41 -20.82 -9.43
CA ILE A 317 5.07 -20.65 -8.85
C ILE A 317 5.23 -20.55 -7.34
N ILE A 318 4.84 -19.42 -6.76
CA ILE A 318 4.95 -19.11 -5.34
C ILE A 318 3.56 -19.20 -4.72
N GLY A 319 3.37 -20.20 -3.84
CA GLY A 319 2.13 -20.49 -3.13
C GLY A 319 2.21 -20.27 -1.63
N TYR A 320 3.05 -19.35 -1.14
CA TYR A 320 3.21 -19.11 0.29
C TYR A 320 1.91 -18.67 0.96
N THR A 321 1.57 -19.28 2.09
CA THR A 321 0.35 -19.01 2.87
C THR A 321 0.60 -18.06 4.05
N ASP A 322 1.84 -17.59 4.21
CA ASP A 322 2.31 -16.80 5.34
C ASP A 322 2.83 -15.40 4.94
N LEU A 323 2.41 -14.86 3.78
CA LEU A 323 2.98 -13.62 3.23
C LEU A 323 3.04 -12.44 4.23
N PRO A 324 2.00 -12.13 5.06
CA PRO A 324 2.12 -11.12 6.10
C PRO A 324 3.19 -11.44 7.16
N SER A 325 3.38 -12.73 7.51
CA SER A 325 4.41 -13.18 8.46
C SER A 325 5.83 -12.87 7.96
N ARG A 326 6.03 -12.82 6.64
CA ARG A 326 7.33 -12.48 6.04
C ARG A 326 7.70 -11.00 6.19
N MET A 327 6.76 -10.16 6.64
CA MET A 327 6.96 -8.76 7.02
C MET A 327 6.45 -8.51 8.45
N ALA A 328 6.84 -9.41 9.36
CA ALA A 328 6.29 -9.52 10.71
C ALA A 328 6.23 -8.22 11.50
N ALA A 329 7.29 -7.40 11.50
CA ALA A 329 7.32 -6.14 12.25
C ALA A 329 6.17 -5.19 11.83
N GLN A 330 6.07 -4.91 10.52
CA GLN A 330 5.04 -4.02 9.97
C GLN A 330 3.64 -4.62 10.11
N SER A 331 3.49 -5.92 9.83
CA SER A 331 2.19 -6.60 9.98
C SER A 331 1.73 -6.64 11.43
N SER A 332 2.63 -6.84 12.40
CA SER A 332 2.30 -6.78 13.83
C SER A 332 1.89 -5.38 14.25
N GLN A 333 2.55 -4.33 13.75
CA GLN A 333 2.18 -2.95 14.07
C GLN A 333 0.78 -2.59 13.56
N LEU A 334 0.45 -2.97 12.32
CA LEU A 334 -0.88 -2.73 11.75
C LEU A 334 -1.95 -3.55 12.51
N TYR A 335 -1.70 -4.83 12.75
CA TYR A 335 -2.64 -5.69 13.44
C TYR A 335 -2.87 -5.27 14.90
N ALA A 336 -1.80 -4.94 15.64
CA ALA A 336 -1.89 -4.39 16.98
C ALA A 336 -2.65 -3.05 17.01
N THR A 337 -2.53 -2.24 15.95
CA THR A 337 -3.32 -1.02 15.78
C THR A 337 -4.81 -1.34 15.61
N ASN A 338 -5.18 -2.36 14.83
CA ASN A 338 -6.58 -2.79 14.71
C ASN A 338 -7.13 -3.28 16.05
N ILE A 339 -6.37 -4.13 16.77
CA ILE A 339 -6.74 -4.63 18.11
C ILE A 339 -6.90 -3.46 19.10
N ARG A 340 -5.96 -2.51 19.12
CA ARG A 340 -6.03 -1.35 20.01
C ARG A 340 -7.24 -0.47 19.70
N HIS A 341 -7.62 -0.31 18.43
CA HIS A 341 -8.88 0.35 18.07
C HIS A 341 -10.10 -0.43 18.59
N LEU A 342 -10.13 -1.76 18.45
CA LEU A 342 -11.20 -2.59 19.01
C LEU A 342 -11.30 -2.42 20.52
N LEU A 343 -10.19 -2.55 21.24
CA LEU A 343 -10.13 -2.37 22.69
C LEU A 343 -10.56 -0.96 23.11
N THR A 344 -10.29 0.07 22.31
CA THR A 344 -10.80 1.43 22.57
C THR A 344 -12.33 1.47 22.50
N GLU A 345 -12.93 0.86 21.47
CA GLU A 345 -14.40 0.80 21.35
C GLU A 345 -15.04 0.00 22.48
N LEU A 346 -14.37 -1.05 22.95
CA LEU A 346 -14.83 -1.88 24.07
C LEU A 346 -14.56 -1.26 25.45
N THR A 347 -13.84 -0.14 25.54
CA THR A 347 -13.45 0.51 26.81
C THR A 347 -13.88 1.98 26.84
N PRO A 348 -15.18 2.28 26.77
CA PRO A 348 -15.67 3.65 26.68
C PRO A 348 -15.24 4.52 27.87
N GLY A 349 -15.09 3.92 29.07
CA GLY A 349 -14.65 4.60 30.28
C GLY A 349 -13.14 4.85 30.38
N LYS A 350 -12.33 4.25 29.51
CA LYS A 350 -10.83 4.27 29.59
C LYS A 350 -10.30 3.89 30.98
N ASP A 351 -10.97 2.97 31.64
CA ASP A 351 -10.76 2.52 33.02
C ASP A 351 -10.23 1.07 33.10
N GLY A 352 -9.80 0.53 31.95
CA GLY A 352 -9.34 -0.85 31.83
C GLY A 352 -10.43 -1.89 32.08
N GLN A 353 -11.71 -1.54 31.87
CA GLN A 353 -12.83 -2.47 31.94
C GLN A 353 -13.44 -2.70 30.56
N LEU A 354 -13.47 -3.96 30.11
CA LEU A 354 -14.15 -4.34 28.88
C LEU A 354 -15.67 -4.28 29.05
N VAL A 355 -16.33 -3.62 28.09
CA VAL A 355 -17.79 -3.59 27.95
C VAL A 355 -18.15 -4.12 26.57
N VAL A 356 -18.65 -5.36 26.52
CA VAL A 356 -19.14 -5.98 25.29
C VAL A 356 -20.62 -5.64 25.13
N ASN A 357 -20.89 -4.47 24.54
CA ASN A 357 -22.25 -4.03 24.28
C ASN A 357 -22.84 -4.77 23.07
N MET A 358 -23.69 -5.77 23.34
CA MET A 358 -24.34 -6.59 22.30
C MET A 358 -25.44 -5.85 21.52
N ASP A 359 -25.79 -4.63 21.91
CA ASP A 359 -26.69 -3.73 21.17
C ASP A 359 -25.93 -2.87 20.13
N ASP A 360 -24.60 -2.72 20.26
CA ASP A 360 -23.79 -2.07 19.23
C ASP A 360 -23.53 -3.07 18.09
N GLU A 361 -24.03 -2.78 16.89
CA GLU A 361 -23.94 -3.69 15.75
C GLU A 361 -22.50 -4.06 15.35
N MET A 362 -21.53 -3.17 15.55
CA MET A 362 -20.12 -3.43 15.23
C MET A 362 -19.53 -4.43 16.23
N ILE A 363 -19.77 -4.20 17.53
CA ILE A 363 -19.32 -5.09 18.59
C ILE A 363 -20.04 -6.44 18.48
N ARG A 364 -21.35 -6.43 18.23
CA ARG A 364 -22.16 -7.64 18.02
C ARG A 364 -21.69 -8.46 16.82
N GLY A 365 -21.37 -7.81 15.71
CA GLY A 365 -20.86 -8.46 14.51
C GLY A 365 -19.53 -9.17 14.74
N ALA A 366 -18.62 -8.54 15.48
CA ALA A 366 -17.32 -9.13 15.84
C ALA A 366 -17.43 -10.20 16.95
N THR A 367 -18.43 -10.14 17.83
CA THR A 367 -18.59 -11.05 18.97
C THR A 367 -19.26 -12.36 18.53
N VAL A 368 -18.44 -13.39 18.30
CA VAL A 368 -18.89 -14.72 17.84
C VAL A 368 -19.32 -15.62 19.00
N GLN A 369 -18.90 -15.30 20.21
CA GLN A 369 -19.34 -15.96 21.43
C GLN A 369 -19.35 -14.96 22.59
N HIS A 370 -20.41 -14.95 23.40
CA HIS A 370 -20.56 -14.04 24.52
C HIS A 370 -20.89 -14.83 25.80
N GLN A 371 -20.01 -14.77 26.80
CA GLN A 371 -20.17 -15.44 28.09
C GLN A 371 -20.52 -16.94 27.98
N GLY A 372 -19.90 -17.61 27.01
CA GLY A 372 -20.11 -19.02 26.71
C GLY A 372 -21.28 -19.36 25.78
N ALA A 373 -22.15 -18.40 25.44
CA ALA A 373 -23.16 -18.60 24.41
C ALA A 373 -22.57 -18.27 23.03
N VAL A 374 -22.63 -19.21 22.08
CA VAL A 374 -22.24 -18.93 20.68
C VAL A 374 -23.28 -18.01 20.05
N THR A 375 -22.84 -16.86 19.54
CA THR A 375 -23.68 -15.78 19.00
C THR A 375 -23.52 -15.58 17.49
N TRP A 376 -22.70 -16.40 16.84
CA TRP A 376 -22.50 -16.44 15.41
C TRP A 376 -23.50 -17.43 14.74
N PRO A 377 -24.03 -17.12 13.53
CA PRO A 377 -23.82 -15.89 12.76
C PRO A 377 -24.58 -14.69 13.35
N PRO A 378 -24.05 -13.46 13.21
CA PRO A 378 -24.75 -12.27 13.66
C PRO A 378 -26.03 -12.02 12.84
N PRO A 379 -27.03 -11.32 13.39
CA PRO A 379 -28.17 -10.84 12.62
C PRO A 379 -27.73 -9.97 11.43
N PRO A 380 -28.53 -9.89 10.34
CA PRO A 380 -28.26 -8.96 9.25
C PRO A 380 -28.14 -7.52 9.76
N LEU A 381 -27.16 -6.78 9.25
CA LEU A 381 -26.94 -5.38 9.62
C LEU A 381 -28.12 -4.51 9.14
N THR A 382 -28.54 -3.54 9.95
CA THR A 382 -29.61 -2.59 9.56
C THR A 382 -29.08 -1.41 8.73
N VAL A 383 -27.77 -1.16 8.77
CA VAL A 383 -27.12 -0.04 8.07
C VAL A 383 -26.52 -0.50 6.73
N ALA A 384 -26.64 0.34 5.70
CA ALA A 384 -26.08 0.07 4.38
C ALA A 384 -24.57 -0.20 4.45
N ILE A 385 -24.14 -1.31 3.85
CA ILE A 385 -22.73 -1.68 3.74
C ILE A 385 -22.07 -0.68 2.80
N PRO A 386 -21.10 0.14 3.25
CA PRO A 386 -20.40 1.06 2.37
C PRO A 386 -19.70 0.23 1.30
N GLN A 387 -19.97 0.53 0.03
CA GLN A 387 -19.08 0.12 -1.02
C GLN A 387 -17.71 0.73 -0.70
N GLN A 388 -16.65 -0.05 -0.87
CA GLN A 388 -15.29 0.47 -0.85
C GLN A 388 -15.14 1.37 -2.07
N GLN A 389 -15.69 2.57 -1.97
CA GLN A 389 -15.48 3.65 -2.90
C GLN A 389 -13.96 3.76 -3.03
N ALA A 390 -13.49 3.98 -4.26
CA ALA A 390 -12.18 4.55 -4.44
C ALA A 390 -11.99 5.63 -3.37
N PRO A 391 -10.82 5.77 -2.72
CA PRO A 391 -10.52 7.08 -2.19
C PRO A 391 -10.86 8.01 -3.34
N ALA A 392 -11.93 8.81 -3.18
CA ALA A 392 -12.42 9.65 -4.25
C ALA A 392 -11.17 10.29 -4.77
N ALA A 393 -10.85 10.08 -6.07
CA ALA A 393 -9.65 10.65 -6.67
C ALA A 393 -9.63 12.05 -6.13
N SER A 394 -8.66 12.34 -5.25
CA SER A 394 -8.82 13.48 -4.34
C SER A 394 -9.15 14.63 -5.26
N PRO A 395 -10.34 15.26 -5.14
CA PRO A 395 -10.66 16.37 -6.03
C PRO A 395 -9.43 17.25 -5.96
N PRO A 396 -8.75 17.45 -7.10
CA PRO A 396 -7.31 17.74 -7.16
C PRO A 396 -7.01 18.80 -6.13
N VAL A 397 -6.43 18.41 -4.97
CA VAL A 397 -6.57 19.11 -3.67
C VAL A 397 -7.16 20.50 -3.89
N GLU A 398 -8.49 20.59 -3.92
CA GLU A 398 -9.09 21.90 -3.75
C GLU A 398 -8.82 22.18 -2.30
N ALA A 399 -7.68 22.85 -2.06
CA ALA A 399 -7.18 23.17 -0.76
C ALA A 399 -8.36 23.68 0.05
N GLU A 400 -8.75 22.91 1.07
CA GLU A 400 -9.74 23.38 2.03
C GLU A 400 -9.23 24.75 2.47
N ALA A 401 -9.97 25.78 2.05
CA ALA A 401 -9.49 27.12 2.17
C ALA A 401 -9.23 27.36 3.65
N PRO A 402 -8.03 27.84 4.04
CA PRO A 402 -7.84 28.32 5.40
C PRO A 402 -8.99 29.28 5.72
N PRO A 403 -9.50 29.28 6.98
CA PRO A 403 -10.73 29.98 7.38
C PRO A 403 -10.77 31.35 6.73
N PRO A 404 -11.88 31.78 6.08
CA PRO A 404 -11.90 32.76 4.99
C PRO A 404 -10.94 33.91 5.27
N ARG A 405 -9.71 33.72 4.81
CA ARG A 405 -8.61 34.60 5.18
C ARG A 405 -8.61 35.71 4.16
N ASN A 406 -9.63 36.57 4.24
CA ASN A 406 -9.86 37.78 3.47
C ASN A 406 -9.02 37.81 2.17
N ARG A 407 -9.23 36.84 1.27
CA ARG A 407 -8.30 36.56 0.16
C ARG A 407 -8.29 37.74 -0.81
N THR A 408 -9.42 38.42 -0.96
CA THR A 408 -9.54 39.73 -1.62
C THR A 408 -8.66 40.78 -0.96
N GLY A 409 -8.68 40.90 0.38
CA GLY A 409 -7.81 41.81 1.13
C GLY A 409 -6.32 41.49 0.98
N VAL A 410 -5.92 40.22 1.09
CA VAL A 410 -4.52 39.80 0.95
C VAL A 410 -4.03 39.96 -0.50
N THR A 411 -4.86 39.70 -1.50
CA THR A 411 -4.50 39.87 -2.92
C THR A 411 -4.45 41.35 -3.31
N LEU A 412 -5.35 42.19 -2.78
CA LEU A 412 -5.30 43.65 -2.95
C LEU A 412 -4.10 44.28 -2.24
N VAL A 413 -3.74 43.79 -1.05
CA VAL A 413 -2.54 44.21 -0.33
C VAL A 413 -1.28 43.76 -1.09
N ALA A 414 -1.24 42.54 -1.62
CA ALA A 414 -0.11 42.06 -2.42
C ALA A 414 0.04 42.84 -3.74
N LEU A 415 -1.05 43.12 -4.44
CA LEU A 415 -1.07 43.98 -5.64
C LEU A 415 -0.68 45.43 -5.29
N GLY A 416 -1.15 45.95 -4.16
CA GLY A 416 -0.79 47.27 -3.65
C GLY A 416 0.70 47.36 -3.30
N LEU A 417 1.24 46.35 -2.61
CA LEU A 417 2.67 46.27 -2.29
C LEU A 417 3.53 46.13 -3.55
N ALA A 418 3.10 45.33 -4.53
CA ALA A 418 3.77 45.21 -5.82
C ALA A 418 3.76 46.54 -6.59
N ALA A 419 2.62 47.25 -6.59
CA ALA A 419 2.51 48.58 -7.21
C ALA A 419 3.40 49.62 -6.51
N ILE A 420 3.44 49.62 -5.17
CA ILE A 420 4.31 50.49 -4.38
C ILE A 420 5.78 50.17 -4.65
N ALA A 421 6.16 48.89 -4.72
CA ALA A 421 7.52 48.48 -5.05
C ALA A 421 7.92 48.92 -6.46
N LEU A 422 7.02 48.81 -7.45
CA LEU A 422 7.26 49.30 -8.81
C LEU A 422 7.39 50.82 -8.87
N LEU A 423 6.57 51.55 -8.11
CA LEU A 423 6.65 53.02 -8.01
C LEU A 423 7.94 53.47 -7.32
N ALA A 424 8.34 52.81 -6.23
CA ALA A 424 9.58 53.09 -5.51
C ALA A 424 10.81 52.78 -6.39
N LEU A 425 10.78 51.67 -7.13
CA LEU A 425 11.82 51.33 -8.10
C LEU A 425 11.90 52.39 -9.21
N GLY A 426 10.75 52.81 -9.76
CA GLY A 426 10.69 53.87 -10.78
C GLY A 426 11.15 55.24 -10.30
N ALA A 427 11.03 55.54 -9.00
CA ALA A 427 11.48 56.81 -8.43
C ALA A 427 13.01 56.92 -8.29
N VAL A 428 13.71 55.78 -8.17
CA VAL A 428 15.16 55.74 -7.91
C VAL A 428 15.95 55.22 -9.12
N ALA A 429 15.30 54.46 -10.02
CA ALA A 429 15.97 53.82 -11.13
C ALA A 429 16.29 54.78 -12.31
N PRO A 430 17.47 54.67 -12.93
CA PRO A 430 17.79 55.39 -14.16
C PRO A 430 16.82 55.03 -15.31
N PRO A 431 16.54 55.95 -16.26
CA PRO A 431 15.64 55.68 -17.39
C PRO A 431 16.04 54.45 -18.23
N ALA A 432 17.36 54.23 -18.41
CA ALA A 432 17.87 53.06 -19.12
C ALA A 432 17.54 51.73 -18.39
N PHE A 433 17.52 51.75 -17.06
CA PHE A 433 17.13 50.58 -16.26
C PHE A 433 15.64 50.27 -16.45
N MET A 434 14.76 51.28 -16.48
CA MET A 434 13.32 51.08 -16.68
C MET A 434 12.98 50.43 -18.02
N ALA A 435 13.72 50.77 -19.08
CA ALA A 435 13.58 50.11 -20.39
C ALA A 435 13.96 48.62 -20.31
N HIS A 436 15.11 48.28 -19.72
CA HIS A 436 15.54 46.89 -19.56
C HIS A 436 14.62 46.08 -18.62
N PHE A 437 14.14 46.71 -17.54
CA PHE A 437 13.23 46.09 -16.59
C PHE A 437 11.87 45.77 -17.23
N THR A 438 11.33 46.67 -18.06
CA THR A 438 10.08 46.43 -18.80
C THR A 438 10.24 45.24 -19.76
N VAL A 439 11.35 45.18 -20.51
CA VAL A 439 11.65 44.06 -21.39
C VAL A 439 11.78 42.74 -20.61
N PHE A 440 12.43 42.77 -19.43
CA PHE A 440 12.56 41.61 -18.56
C PHE A 440 11.20 41.08 -18.07
N VAL A 441 10.31 41.96 -17.61
CA VAL A 441 8.96 41.56 -17.16
C VAL A 441 8.16 40.95 -18.30
N LEU A 442 8.16 41.57 -19.48
CA LEU A 442 7.48 41.03 -20.66
C LEU A 442 8.08 39.68 -21.09
N ALA A 443 9.41 39.52 -21.03
CA ALA A 443 10.08 38.27 -21.34
C ALA A 443 9.69 37.13 -20.36
N ILE A 444 9.44 37.43 -19.07
CA ILE A 444 8.91 36.44 -18.11
C ILE A 444 7.52 35.98 -18.53
N PHE A 445 6.62 36.90 -18.88
CA PHE A 445 5.26 36.55 -19.34
C PHE A 445 5.28 35.71 -20.61
N VAL A 446 6.09 36.11 -21.60
CA VAL A 446 6.27 35.33 -22.83
C VAL A 446 6.86 33.96 -22.52
N GLY A 447 7.90 33.88 -21.69
CA GLY A 447 8.53 32.62 -21.29
C GLY A 447 7.56 31.68 -20.59
N TYR A 448 6.73 32.20 -19.68
CA TYR A 448 5.68 31.44 -19.01
C TYR A 448 4.70 30.83 -20.01
N GLN A 449 4.16 31.64 -20.93
CA GLN A 449 3.19 31.15 -21.92
C GLN A 449 3.82 30.14 -22.90
N VAL A 450 5.07 30.35 -23.31
CA VAL A 450 5.73 29.46 -24.27
C VAL A 450 6.06 28.10 -23.65
N VAL A 451 6.60 28.08 -22.42
CA VAL A 451 6.98 26.83 -21.74
C VAL A 451 5.75 26.00 -21.36
N TRP A 452 4.66 26.65 -20.93
CA TRP A 452 3.44 25.95 -20.51
C TRP A 452 2.74 25.21 -21.66
N ASN A 453 3.00 25.62 -22.91
CA ASN A 453 2.39 25.03 -24.11
C ASN A 453 3.24 23.92 -24.74
N VAL A 454 4.34 23.49 -24.12
CA VAL A 454 5.17 22.39 -24.63
C VAL A 454 4.54 21.05 -24.25
N THR A 455 4.48 20.12 -25.20
CA THR A 455 3.98 18.76 -24.95
C THR A 455 4.90 18.00 -24.00
N ALA A 456 4.32 17.19 -23.11
CA ALA A 456 5.07 16.45 -22.08
C ALA A 456 6.19 15.55 -22.64
N ALA A 457 5.99 15.00 -23.84
CA ALA A 457 6.99 14.20 -24.54
C ALA A 457 8.28 14.98 -24.91
N LEU A 458 8.21 16.30 -24.96
CA LEU A 458 9.31 17.19 -25.34
C LEU A 458 9.96 17.93 -24.15
N HIS A 459 9.59 17.61 -22.91
CA HIS A 459 10.20 18.26 -21.73
C HIS A 459 11.72 18.04 -21.65
N THR A 460 12.21 16.84 -21.97
CA THR A 460 13.66 16.55 -21.96
C THR A 460 14.40 17.31 -23.07
N PRO A 461 13.94 17.31 -24.33
CA PRO A 461 14.46 18.22 -25.36
C PRO A 461 14.40 19.71 -24.96
N LEU A 462 13.32 20.15 -24.32
CA LEU A 462 13.16 21.54 -23.85
C LEU A 462 14.24 21.90 -22.83
N MET A 463 14.51 21.04 -21.85
CA MET A 463 15.60 21.23 -20.88
C MET A 463 16.97 21.31 -21.55
N SER A 464 17.22 20.50 -22.59
CA SER A 464 18.46 20.56 -23.37
C SER A 464 18.60 21.89 -24.13
N VAL A 465 17.50 22.39 -24.72
CA VAL A 465 17.48 23.69 -25.42
C VAL A 465 17.69 24.85 -24.45
N THR A 466 17.02 24.86 -23.29
CA THR A 466 17.21 25.94 -22.32
C THR A 466 18.62 25.96 -21.76
N ASN A 467 19.26 24.80 -21.59
CA ASN A 467 20.68 24.73 -21.25
C ASN A 467 21.57 25.33 -22.35
N ALA A 468 21.28 25.04 -23.62
CA ALA A 468 22.01 25.66 -24.75
C ALA A 468 21.85 27.19 -24.78
N ILE A 469 20.63 27.69 -24.58
CA ILE A 469 20.31 29.13 -24.58
C ILE A 469 20.96 29.84 -23.37
N SER A 470 21.09 29.16 -22.23
CA SER A 470 21.78 29.72 -21.05
C SER A 470 23.24 30.09 -21.34
N GLY A 471 23.84 29.53 -22.40
CA GLY A 471 25.13 29.93 -22.93
C GLY A 471 25.21 31.38 -23.43
N ILE A 472 24.10 32.13 -23.48
CA ILE A 472 24.07 33.57 -23.80
C ILE A 472 25.01 34.42 -22.92
N ILE A 473 25.44 33.90 -21.77
CA ILE A 473 26.50 34.49 -20.93
C ILE A 473 27.79 34.79 -21.72
N VAL A 474 28.01 34.12 -22.86
CA VAL A 474 29.11 34.42 -23.80
C VAL A 474 29.11 35.88 -24.24
N VAL A 475 27.95 36.50 -24.42
CA VAL A 475 27.83 37.91 -24.81
C VAL A 475 28.44 38.82 -23.75
N GLY A 476 28.17 38.53 -22.47
CA GLY A 476 28.76 39.26 -21.35
C GLY A 476 30.28 39.10 -21.30
N ALA A 477 30.79 37.89 -21.56
CA ALA A 477 32.22 37.62 -21.58
C ALA A 477 32.94 38.30 -22.76
N LEU A 478 32.32 38.32 -23.96
CA LEU A 478 32.85 38.98 -25.15
C LEU A 478 33.02 40.50 -24.97
N VAL A 479 32.13 41.15 -24.22
CA VAL A 479 32.23 42.60 -23.93
C VAL A 479 33.40 42.91 -22.98
N GLN A 480 33.91 41.93 -22.24
CA GLN A 480 35.06 42.11 -21.34
C GLN A 480 36.40 41.78 -22.02
N LEU A 481 36.38 41.07 -23.15
CA LEU A 481 37.56 40.81 -23.97
C LEU A 481 38.05 42.12 -24.60
N GLY A 482 39.32 42.47 -24.33
CA GLY A 482 39.93 43.72 -24.78
C GLY A 482 40.06 44.81 -23.72
N LYS A 483 39.64 44.56 -22.47
CA LYS A 483 39.95 45.46 -21.35
C LYS A 483 41.41 45.29 -20.88
N PRO A 484 42.06 46.35 -20.38
CA PRO A 484 43.50 46.34 -20.07
C PRO A 484 43.92 45.46 -18.88
N SER A 485 42.97 44.90 -18.13
CA SER A 485 43.25 44.04 -16.97
C SER A 485 43.46 42.58 -17.39
N LEU A 486 44.65 42.05 -17.12
CA LEU A 486 45.00 40.64 -17.38
C LEU A 486 44.05 39.67 -16.67
N LEU A 487 43.69 39.96 -15.41
CA LEU A 487 42.76 39.14 -14.64
C LEU A 487 41.37 39.09 -15.30
N THR A 488 40.89 40.24 -15.77
CA THR A 488 39.60 40.33 -16.46
C THR A 488 39.63 39.57 -17.79
N ALA A 489 40.74 39.65 -18.54
CA ALA A 489 40.91 38.92 -19.79
C ALA A 489 40.93 37.40 -19.58
N VAL A 490 41.61 36.91 -18.53
CA VAL A 490 41.64 35.48 -18.20
C VAL A 490 40.25 34.97 -17.78
N ILE A 491 39.55 35.70 -16.91
CA ILE A 491 38.21 35.32 -16.47
C ILE A 491 37.22 35.34 -17.66
N ALA A 492 37.28 36.37 -18.50
CA ALA A 492 36.46 36.45 -19.70
C ALA A 492 36.76 35.31 -20.69
N GLY A 493 38.04 34.96 -20.88
CA GLY A 493 38.44 33.83 -21.72
C GLY A 493 37.89 32.50 -21.22
N CYS A 494 37.98 32.23 -19.92
CA CYS A 494 37.37 31.05 -19.30
C CYS A 494 35.85 31.05 -19.44
N ALA A 495 35.20 32.19 -19.23
CA ALA A 495 33.75 32.33 -19.38
C ALA A 495 33.30 32.07 -20.84
N VAL A 496 34.03 32.58 -21.83
CA VAL A 496 33.77 32.27 -23.25
C VAL A 496 33.90 30.77 -23.50
N LEU A 497 34.99 30.14 -23.04
CA LEU A 497 35.22 28.71 -23.24
C LEU A 497 34.06 27.86 -22.68
N VAL A 498 33.66 28.09 -21.42
CA VAL A 498 32.58 27.33 -20.76
C VAL A 498 31.23 27.61 -21.45
N ALA A 499 30.96 28.86 -21.81
CA ALA A 499 29.73 29.22 -22.50
C ALA A 499 29.63 28.56 -23.89
N THR A 500 30.73 28.52 -24.65
CA THR A 500 30.79 27.84 -25.95
C THR A 500 30.56 26.33 -25.81
N ILE A 501 31.09 25.69 -24.76
CA ILE A 501 30.82 24.27 -24.47
C ILE A 501 29.32 24.05 -24.22
N ASN A 502 28.68 24.91 -23.41
CA ASN A 502 27.24 24.81 -23.13
C ASN A 502 26.39 25.00 -24.39
N ILE A 503 26.74 25.97 -25.24
CA ILE A 503 26.04 26.22 -26.52
C ILE A 503 26.16 24.99 -27.43
N ALA A 504 27.40 24.57 -27.73
CA ALA A 504 27.66 23.49 -28.67
C ALA A 504 27.09 22.16 -28.18
N GLY A 505 27.32 21.82 -26.91
CA GLY A 505 26.81 20.59 -26.30
C GLY A 505 25.28 20.57 -26.25
N GLY A 506 24.66 21.65 -25.79
CA GLY A 506 23.21 21.76 -25.66
C GLY A 506 22.49 21.64 -27.00
N PHE A 507 22.93 22.35 -28.05
CA PHE A 507 22.30 22.25 -29.38
C PHE A 507 22.52 20.88 -30.03
N LEU A 508 23.70 20.28 -29.90
CA LEU A 508 23.99 18.96 -30.46
C LEU A 508 23.14 17.87 -29.81
N VAL A 509 23.01 17.89 -28.48
CA VAL A 509 22.17 16.93 -27.74
C VAL A 509 20.70 17.13 -28.09
N THR A 510 20.21 18.37 -28.11
CA THR A 510 18.84 18.67 -28.54
C THR A 510 18.57 18.11 -29.93
N GLN A 511 19.45 18.35 -30.89
CA GLN A 511 19.25 17.90 -32.26
C GLN A 511 19.19 16.37 -32.35
N ARG A 512 20.04 15.66 -31.61
CA ARG A 512 19.98 14.19 -31.50
C ARG A 512 18.67 13.73 -30.88
N MET A 513 18.22 14.39 -29.82
CA MET A 513 16.95 14.07 -29.16
C MET A 513 15.76 14.24 -30.09
N LEU A 514 15.68 15.35 -30.81
CA LEU A 514 14.58 15.62 -31.74
C LEU A 514 14.58 14.66 -32.94
N LYS A 515 15.76 14.27 -33.46
CA LYS A 515 15.85 13.26 -34.55
C LYS A 515 15.26 11.91 -34.16
N MET A 516 15.31 11.52 -32.88
CA MET A 516 14.71 10.27 -32.41
C MET A 516 13.17 10.28 -32.44
N PHE A 517 12.55 11.45 -32.59
CA PHE A 517 11.09 11.59 -32.72
C PHE A 517 10.61 11.65 -34.18
N GLN A 518 11.51 11.70 -35.15
CA GLN A 518 11.14 11.62 -36.57
C GLN A 518 10.80 10.17 -36.90
N ARG A 519 9.61 9.93 -37.45
CA ARG A 519 9.24 8.65 -38.05
C ARG A 519 9.81 8.63 -39.46
N ASP A 520 10.40 7.50 -39.87
CA ASP A 520 10.88 7.27 -41.24
C ASP A 520 9.76 7.45 -42.28
#